data_AF-A0A811K621-F1
#
_entry.id   AF-A0A811K621-F1
#
_cell.length_a   1.000
_cell.length_b   1.000
_cell.length_c   1.000
_cell.angle_alpha   90.00
_cell.angle_beta   90.00
_cell.angle_gamma   90.00
#
_symmetry.space_group_name_H-M   'P 1'
#
loop_
_entity.id
_entity.type
_entity.pdbx_description
1 polymer ?
#
loop_
_entity_poly.entity_id
_entity_poly.type
_entity_poly.pdbx_seq_one_letter_code
_entity_poly.pdbx_strand_id
1 'polypeptide(L)'
;MLEADVTDTFGIPLQNSSRYDDVVEVSEKLYDVDSYIMIHAAGGIAKDWWNIIRIYDSYSWIFILTVFFIECFCALVIYRTEKVVGFTTRKKDLDLEAGNRRLVSEGSQRWLEDRMADSVEFPFLQLKSALKKHPLIEGLYPDEVIDKVLYENAVMYGQADFRGYFDALAHCDILHSNIVFPLIGTHLLFPKNFSLMPQINKIILDNQFKFKNINIRYSKLVSPTSCEKFRPGDPLRINFYIGPLIVCSIVFFVAFVTLIIEFCFKWFCDFRKQDLHKLYNVTVWVNK
;
A
#
# COMPACT_ATOMS: atom_id res chain seq x y z
N MET A 1 17.16 11.44 -35.33
CA MET A 1 15.83 10.84 -35.62
C MET A 1 14.92 11.84 -36.31
N LEU A 2 14.76 13.07 -35.79
CA LEU A 2 14.32 14.20 -36.61
C LEU A 2 15.53 14.74 -37.40
N GLU A 3 15.91 14.02 -38.45
CA GLU A 3 16.79 14.59 -39.47
C GLU A 3 15.94 15.44 -40.40
N ALA A 4 16.40 16.66 -40.70
CA ALA A 4 15.76 17.50 -41.70
C ALA A 4 15.63 16.68 -43.00
N ASP A 5 14.44 16.73 -43.61
CA ASP A 5 14.09 16.07 -44.89
C ASP A 5 13.87 14.55 -44.87
N VAL A 6 13.96 13.87 -43.72
CA VAL A 6 13.71 12.40 -43.62
C VAL A 6 12.41 12.06 -42.92
N THR A 7 12.01 12.82 -41.91
CA THR A 7 10.77 12.57 -41.17
C THR A 7 10.14 13.89 -40.75
N ASP A 8 8.95 14.17 -41.29
CA ASP A 8 8.28 15.46 -41.11
C ASP A 8 7.62 15.61 -39.73
N THR A 9 7.28 14.51 -39.07
CA THR A 9 6.55 14.54 -37.80
C THR A 9 6.78 13.26 -37.00
N PHE A 10 6.96 13.38 -35.69
CA PHE A 10 6.87 12.26 -34.76
C PHE A 10 5.68 12.44 -33.81
N GLY A 11 4.76 11.48 -33.85
CA GLY A 11 3.70 11.33 -32.87
C GLY A 11 4.10 10.32 -31.81
N ILE A 12 4.88 10.76 -30.83
CA ILE A 12 5.29 9.94 -29.69
C ILE A 12 4.84 10.69 -28.43
N PRO A 13 4.28 10.01 -27.41
CA PRO A 13 4.05 10.62 -26.11
C PRO A 13 5.38 11.07 -25.53
N LEU A 14 5.70 12.34 -25.77
CA LEU A 14 6.90 13.00 -25.29
C LEU A 14 6.48 14.11 -24.35
N GLN A 15 7.15 14.11 -23.20
CA GLN A 15 6.94 15.10 -22.18
C GLN A 15 7.66 16.38 -22.56
N ASN A 16 7.03 17.52 -22.27
CA ASN A 16 7.70 18.79 -22.45
C ASN A 16 8.90 18.90 -21.50
N SER A 17 10.09 19.06 -22.06
CA SER A 17 11.34 19.35 -21.34
C SER A 17 11.99 20.53 -22.04
N SER A 18 12.54 21.46 -21.26
CA SER A 18 13.22 22.66 -21.76
C SER A 18 14.37 22.33 -22.72
N ARG A 19 14.93 21.11 -22.66
CA ARG A 19 15.97 20.65 -23.59
C ARG A 19 15.46 20.46 -25.02
N TYR A 20 14.17 20.18 -25.19
CA TYR A 20 13.56 20.04 -26.51
C TYR A 20 13.29 21.40 -27.16
N ASP A 21 13.15 22.46 -26.36
CA ASP A 21 12.89 23.81 -26.84
C ASP A 21 14.02 24.37 -27.72
N ASP A 22 15.22 23.79 -27.71
CA ASP A 22 16.30 24.22 -28.60
C ASP A 22 16.31 23.46 -29.93
N VAL A 23 15.84 22.20 -29.94
CA VAL A 23 16.06 21.26 -31.05
C VAL A 23 14.80 21.02 -31.89
N VAL A 24 13.63 21.09 -31.27
CA VAL A 24 12.35 20.74 -31.90
C VAL A 24 11.28 21.77 -31.55
N GLU A 25 10.20 21.78 -32.32
CA GLU A 25 9.00 22.54 -32.02
C GLU A 25 7.93 21.58 -31.46
N VAL A 26 7.41 21.90 -30.28
CA VAL A 26 6.47 21.06 -29.54
C VAL A 26 5.06 21.59 -29.79
N SER A 27 4.12 20.69 -30.12
CA SER A 27 2.72 21.08 -30.31
C SER A 27 2.02 21.42 -28.99
N GLU A 28 0.81 21.95 -29.08
CA GLU A 28 -0.15 21.94 -27.97
C GLU A 28 -0.37 20.51 -27.45
N LYS A 29 -0.70 20.40 -26.15
CA LYS A 29 -0.90 19.09 -25.51
C LYS A 29 -2.13 18.37 -26.07
N LEU A 30 -1.97 17.12 -26.46
CA LEU A 30 -3.05 16.26 -26.93
C LEU A 30 -3.96 15.82 -25.77
N TYR A 31 -3.35 15.33 -24.70
CA TYR A 31 -4.01 14.90 -23.47
C TYR A 31 -3.01 14.90 -22.31
N ASP A 32 -3.54 14.85 -21.09
CA ASP A 32 -2.77 14.68 -19.87
C ASP A 32 -2.70 13.20 -19.49
N VAL A 33 -1.55 12.76 -19.01
CA VAL A 33 -1.26 11.39 -18.54
C VAL A 33 -0.91 11.42 -17.07
N ASP A 34 -1.50 10.50 -16.30
CA ASP A 34 -1.17 10.30 -14.90
C ASP A 34 0.18 9.58 -14.78
N SER A 35 1.07 10.08 -13.92
CA SER A 35 2.20 9.25 -13.46
C SER A 35 1.73 8.34 -12.33
N TYR A 36 2.31 7.16 -12.24
CA TYR A 36 1.93 6.17 -11.24
C TYR A 36 3.14 5.63 -10.50
N ILE A 37 2.86 5.16 -9.29
CA ILE A 37 3.72 4.23 -8.57
C ILE A 37 2.97 2.92 -8.44
N MET A 38 3.61 1.85 -8.88
CA MET A 38 3.16 0.47 -8.69
C MET A 38 4.08 -0.26 -7.73
N ILE A 39 3.47 -1.00 -6.81
CA ILE A 39 4.19 -1.82 -5.84
C ILE A 39 3.63 -3.24 -5.86
N HIS A 40 4.50 -4.21 -5.62
CA HIS A 40 4.05 -5.56 -5.33
C HIS A 40 3.38 -5.59 -3.95
N ALA A 41 2.12 -5.99 -3.90
CA ALA A 41 1.48 -6.47 -2.70
C ALA A 41 2.03 -7.87 -2.42
N ALA A 42 3.10 -7.92 -1.62
CA ALA A 42 3.57 -9.16 -1.02
C ALA A 42 2.44 -9.74 -0.16
N GLY A 43 1.62 -10.61 -0.76
CA GLY A 43 0.42 -11.15 -0.16
C GLY A 43 -0.82 -10.80 -0.95
N GLY A 44 -1.06 -11.53 -2.04
CA GLY A 44 -2.44 -11.82 -2.40
C GLY A 44 -3.17 -12.32 -1.15
N ILE A 45 -4.39 -11.84 -0.88
CA ILE A 45 -5.19 -12.30 0.25
C ILE A 45 -5.48 -13.78 0.00
N ALA A 46 -4.59 -14.66 0.47
CA ALA A 46 -4.76 -16.09 0.37
C ALA A 46 -6.12 -16.43 0.99
N LYS A 47 -6.85 -17.42 0.50
CA LYS A 47 -8.17 -17.74 1.08
C LYS A 47 -8.07 -18.38 2.48
N ASP A 48 -6.88 -18.38 3.08
CA ASP A 48 -6.59 -18.99 4.36
C ASP A 48 -7.18 -18.18 5.52
N TRP A 49 -7.93 -18.85 6.38
CA TRP A 49 -8.60 -18.26 7.55
C TRP A 49 -7.61 -17.72 8.59
N TRP A 50 -6.33 -18.06 8.46
CA TRP A 50 -5.23 -17.61 9.32
C TRP A 50 -4.48 -16.38 8.78
N ASN A 51 -4.95 -15.74 7.71
CA ASN A 51 -4.24 -14.63 7.08
C ASN A 51 -3.89 -13.48 8.02
N ILE A 52 -4.76 -13.16 8.99
CA ILE A 52 -4.47 -12.10 9.95
C ILE A 52 -3.23 -12.42 10.81
N ILE A 53 -2.95 -13.71 11.04
CA ILE A 53 -1.76 -14.18 11.76
C ILE A 53 -0.56 -14.29 10.82
N ARG A 54 -0.73 -14.30 9.50
CA ARG A 54 0.42 -14.31 8.56
C ARG A 54 1.01 -12.93 8.28
N ILE A 55 0.34 -11.85 8.70
CA ILE A 55 0.85 -10.48 8.51
C ILE A 55 2.22 -10.29 9.18
N TYR A 56 2.44 -10.99 10.28
CA TYR A 56 3.71 -10.99 11.01
C TYR A 56 4.32 -12.38 11.01
N ASP A 57 5.65 -12.46 11.00
CA ASP A 57 6.34 -13.73 11.15
C ASP A 57 6.16 -14.29 12.57
N SER A 58 6.41 -15.59 12.76
CA SER A 58 6.22 -16.24 14.06
C SER A 58 7.06 -15.59 15.17
N TYR A 59 8.25 -15.08 14.84
CA TYR A 59 9.09 -14.36 15.80
C TYR A 59 8.48 -13.01 16.20
N SER A 60 7.92 -12.25 15.26
CA SER A 60 7.18 -11.02 15.58
C SER A 60 5.97 -11.30 16.46
N TRP A 61 5.23 -12.39 16.24
CA TRP A 61 4.12 -12.75 17.14
C TRP A 61 4.59 -13.10 18.55
N ILE A 62 5.66 -13.88 18.68
CA ILE A 62 6.26 -14.19 19.98
C ILE A 62 6.74 -12.90 20.64
N PHE A 63 7.36 -12.00 19.88
CA PHE A 63 7.81 -10.70 20.36
C PHE A 63 6.64 -9.83 20.80
N ILE A 64 5.56 -9.72 20.01
CA ILE A 64 4.34 -8.98 20.36
C ILE A 64 3.73 -9.56 21.64
N LEU A 65 3.62 -10.88 21.76
CA LEU A 65 3.16 -11.53 23.00
C LEU A 65 4.06 -11.20 24.18
N THR A 66 5.37 -11.27 24.00
CA THR A 66 6.35 -10.96 25.05
C THR A 66 6.25 -9.50 25.48
N VAL A 67 6.21 -8.57 24.52
CA VAL A 67 6.01 -7.15 24.74
C VAL A 67 4.67 -6.90 25.42
N PHE A 68 3.59 -7.57 25.01
CA PHE A 68 2.30 -7.47 25.66
C PHE A 68 2.36 -7.91 27.13
N PHE A 69 3.05 -9.01 27.46
CA PHE A 69 3.24 -9.41 28.86
C PHE A 69 4.10 -8.41 29.64
N ILE A 70 5.17 -7.89 29.04
CA ILE A 70 5.99 -6.83 29.62
C ILE A 70 5.15 -5.57 29.82
N GLU A 71 4.30 -5.20 28.88
CA GLU A 71 3.38 -4.07 28.95
C GLU A 71 2.32 -4.28 30.02
N CYS A 72 1.72 -5.47 30.16
CA CYS A 72 0.80 -5.76 31.25
C CYS A 72 1.50 -5.68 32.61
N PHE A 73 2.73 -6.19 32.70
CA PHE A 73 3.53 -6.10 33.92
C PHE A 73 3.90 -4.65 34.25
N CYS A 74 4.43 -3.91 33.28
CA CYS A 74 4.74 -2.50 33.38
C CYS A 74 3.48 -1.69 33.66
N ALA A 75 2.34 -1.97 33.01
CA ALA A 75 1.06 -1.32 33.26
C ALA A 75 0.52 -1.64 34.65
N LEU A 76 0.79 -2.82 35.22
CA LEU A 76 0.48 -3.13 36.60
C LEU A 76 1.37 -2.31 37.57
N VAL A 77 2.66 -2.16 37.25
CA VAL A 77 3.61 -1.32 38.01
C VAL A 77 3.30 0.17 37.86
N ILE A 78 2.95 0.60 36.65
CA ILE A 78 2.55 1.95 36.26
C ILE A 78 1.20 2.24 36.87
N TYR A 79 0.16 1.42 36.77
CA TYR A 79 -1.10 1.59 37.51
C TYR A 79 -0.88 1.76 39.03
N ARG A 80 0.12 1.08 39.59
CA ARG A 80 0.54 1.25 40.99
C ARG A 80 1.30 2.57 41.24
N THR A 81 1.97 3.16 40.25
CA THR A 81 2.80 4.37 40.36
C THR A 81 2.18 5.65 39.74
N GLU A 82 1.36 5.57 38.70
CA GLU A 82 0.51 6.61 38.09
C GLU A 82 -0.64 7.06 39.00
N LYS A 83 -0.87 6.38 40.13
CA LYS A 83 -1.62 6.98 41.25
C LYS A 83 -0.92 8.23 41.83
N VAL A 84 0.33 8.50 41.42
CA VAL A 84 1.19 9.58 41.95
C VAL A 84 1.61 10.60 40.89
N VAL A 85 1.79 10.23 39.63
CA VAL A 85 2.33 11.17 38.63
C VAL A 85 1.71 10.88 37.27
N GLY A 86 0.81 11.74 36.80
CA GLY A 86 0.17 11.59 35.51
C GLY A 86 1.00 12.25 34.39
N PHE A 87 1.22 11.54 33.29
CA PHE A 87 1.63 12.15 32.02
C PHE A 87 1.14 11.38 30.79
N THR A 88 0.95 12.15 29.72
CA THR A 88 0.40 11.80 28.40
C THR A 88 1.49 11.70 27.33
N THR A 89 1.31 10.80 26.35
CA THR A 89 2.23 10.60 25.20
C THR A 89 1.61 10.91 23.84
N ARG A 90 2.48 11.24 22.87
CA ARG A 90 2.20 11.66 21.48
C ARG A 90 2.65 10.59 20.47
N LYS A 91 2.01 10.60 19.29
CA LYS A 91 2.07 9.65 18.16
C LYS A 91 3.39 9.63 17.35
N LYS A 92 3.65 8.50 16.69
CA LYS A 92 4.71 8.21 15.69
C LYS A 92 4.24 8.43 14.25
N ASP A 93 5.16 8.86 13.39
CA ASP A 93 5.02 8.98 11.93
C ASP A 93 5.79 7.89 11.14
N LEU A 94 5.45 7.83 9.85
CA LEU A 94 5.49 6.74 8.86
C LEU A 94 6.86 6.20 8.40
N ASP A 95 6.80 4.93 8.01
CA ASP A 95 7.85 3.95 7.67
C ASP A 95 8.41 4.00 6.22
N LEU A 96 8.42 5.17 5.56
CA LEU A 96 8.94 5.30 4.19
C LEU A 96 10.44 5.64 4.10
N GLU A 97 11.07 6.01 5.22
CA GLU A 97 12.50 6.37 5.26
C GLU A 97 13.46 5.17 5.38
N ALA A 98 12.93 3.98 5.64
CA ALA A 98 13.73 2.78 5.93
C ALA A 98 14.54 2.25 4.71
N GLY A 99 14.30 2.74 3.49
CA GLY A 99 15.17 2.51 2.33
C GLY A 99 15.19 1.09 1.75
N ASN A 100 14.31 0.19 2.18
CA ASN A 100 14.40 -1.23 1.82
C ASN A 100 13.90 -1.59 0.41
N ARG A 101 13.42 -0.63 -0.40
CA ARG A 101 12.90 -0.91 -1.75
C ARG A 101 13.59 -0.04 -2.80
N ARG A 102 13.90 -0.63 -3.95
CA ARG A 102 14.51 0.08 -5.09
C ARG A 102 13.44 0.61 -6.03
N LEU A 103 13.65 1.79 -6.59
CA LEU A 103 12.79 2.36 -7.62
C LEU A 103 13.29 1.85 -8.99
N VAL A 104 12.37 1.33 -9.79
CA VAL A 104 12.61 0.85 -11.16
C VAL A 104 11.66 1.59 -12.11
N SER A 105 12.07 1.80 -13.35
CA SER A 105 11.24 2.50 -14.32
C SER A 105 11.38 1.93 -15.73
N GLU A 106 10.27 1.92 -16.46
CA GLU A 106 10.25 1.61 -17.88
C GLU A 106 10.82 2.79 -18.68
N GLY A 107 11.77 2.51 -19.58
CA GLY A 107 12.38 3.52 -20.44
C GLY A 107 13.26 4.55 -19.71
N SER A 108 13.58 5.63 -20.42
CA SER A 108 14.42 6.73 -19.90
C SER A 108 13.62 7.66 -18.99
N GLN A 109 14.14 7.96 -17.81
CA GLN A 109 13.49 8.85 -16.83
C GLN A 109 14.17 10.21 -16.72
N ARG A 110 14.93 10.62 -17.73
CA ARG A 110 15.54 11.97 -17.82
C ARG A 110 14.56 13.11 -17.53
N TRP A 111 13.29 12.95 -17.92
CA TRP A 111 12.25 13.92 -17.62
C TRP A 111 11.97 14.05 -16.10
N LEU A 112 12.04 12.94 -15.36
CA LEU A 112 11.87 12.90 -13.91
C LEU A 112 13.05 13.60 -13.24
N GLU A 113 14.26 13.38 -13.75
CA GLU A 113 15.46 14.09 -13.29
C GLU A 113 15.35 15.60 -13.50
N ASP A 114 14.97 16.03 -14.71
CA ASP A 114 14.72 17.44 -15.05
C ASP A 114 13.64 18.02 -14.11
N ARG A 115 12.53 17.29 -13.91
CA ARG A 115 11.45 17.75 -13.03
C ARG A 115 11.87 17.82 -11.57
N MET A 116 12.65 16.86 -11.05
CA MET A 116 13.19 16.88 -9.68
C MET A 116 14.29 17.92 -9.48
N ALA A 117 14.96 18.36 -10.55
CA ALA A 117 15.89 19.47 -10.50
C ALA A 117 15.14 20.78 -10.26
N ASP A 118 14.02 20.96 -10.96
CA ASP A 118 13.28 22.23 -10.98
C ASP A 118 12.14 22.31 -9.94
N SER A 119 11.63 21.18 -9.46
CA SER A 119 10.47 21.15 -8.55
C SER A 119 10.85 21.51 -7.12
N VAL A 120 10.04 22.37 -6.48
CA VAL A 120 10.07 22.65 -5.04
C VAL A 120 8.98 21.90 -4.26
N GLU A 121 8.20 21.06 -4.93
CA GLU A 121 7.08 20.35 -4.33
C GLU A 121 7.54 19.19 -3.43
N PHE A 122 6.85 19.03 -2.29
CA PHE A 122 7.23 18.10 -1.23
C PHE A 122 7.41 16.63 -1.67
N PRO A 123 6.54 16.04 -2.52
CA PRO A 123 6.71 14.66 -2.97
C PRO A 123 8.02 14.42 -3.73
N PHE A 124 8.44 15.38 -4.57
CA PHE A 124 9.69 15.29 -5.32
C PHE A 124 10.92 15.49 -4.44
N LEU A 125 10.83 16.33 -3.39
CA LEU A 125 11.93 16.46 -2.41
C LEU A 125 12.17 15.15 -1.64
N GLN A 126 11.10 14.47 -1.24
CA GLN A 126 11.20 13.15 -0.60
C GLN A 126 11.76 12.10 -1.57
N LEU A 127 11.26 12.07 -2.81
CA LEU A 127 11.74 11.17 -3.85
C LEU A 127 13.23 11.41 -4.15
N LYS A 128 13.65 12.67 -4.27
CA LYS A 128 15.05 13.07 -4.49
C LYS A 128 15.96 12.64 -3.34
N SER A 129 15.48 12.73 -2.10
CA SER A 129 16.22 12.24 -0.92
C SER A 129 16.36 10.71 -0.94
N ALA A 130 15.29 9.99 -1.29
CA ALA A 130 15.30 8.53 -1.41
C ALA A 130 16.25 8.06 -2.53
N LEU A 131 16.19 8.72 -3.69
CA LEU A 131 17.00 8.37 -4.87
C LEU A 131 18.50 8.64 -4.68
N LYS A 132 18.88 9.58 -3.80
CA LYS A 132 20.30 9.76 -3.41
C LYS A 132 20.89 8.53 -2.74
N LYS A 133 20.08 7.78 -1.98
CA LYS A 133 20.52 6.56 -1.28
C LYS A 133 20.46 5.34 -2.19
N HIS A 134 19.41 5.25 -3.01
CA HIS A 134 19.18 4.14 -3.93
C HIS A 134 18.88 4.69 -5.33
N PRO A 135 19.86 4.69 -6.25
CA PRO A 135 19.66 5.25 -7.59
C PRO A 135 18.56 4.47 -8.33
N LEU A 136 17.82 5.21 -9.15
CA LEU A 136 16.79 4.67 -10.04
C LEU A 136 17.44 3.72 -11.06
N ILE A 137 16.83 2.56 -11.26
CA ILE A 137 17.20 1.64 -12.34
C ILE A 137 16.33 1.97 -13.56
N GLU A 138 16.94 2.56 -14.58
CA GLU A 138 16.28 3.04 -15.79
C GLU A 138 16.47 2.11 -17.00
N GLY A 139 15.70 2.35 -18.06
CA GLY A 139 15.93 1.77 -19.38
C GLY A 139 15.55 0.30 -19.52
N LEU A 140 14.84 -0.24 -18.53
CA LEU A 140 14.39 -1.62 -18.54
C LEU A 140 13.21 -1.81 -19.51
N TYR A 141 13.11 -3.01 -20.07
CA TYR A 141 11.95 -3.43 -20.85
C TYR A 141 10.75 -3.68 -19.92
N PRO A 142 9.49 -3.54 -20.41
CA PRO A 142 8.29 -3.72 -19.60
C PRO A 142 8.29 -5.00 -18.76
N ASP A 143 8.62 -6.13 -19.38
CA ASP A 143 8.64 -7.45 -18.73
C ASP A 143 9.68 -7.51 -17.59
N GLU A 144 10.85 -6.90 -17.80
CA GLU A 144 11.92 -6.87 -16.80
C GLU A 144 11.56 -5.97 -15.60
N VAL A 145 10.90 -4.84 -15.85
CA VAL A 145 10.40 -3.98 -14.77
C VAL A 145 9.40 -4.73 -13.90
N ILE A 146 8.47 -5.45 -14.54
CA ILE A 146 7.45 -6.24 -13.85
C ILE A 146 8.09 -7.36 -13.03
N ASP A 147 9.07 -8.09 -13.58
CA ASP A 147 9.80 -9.12 -12.87
C ASP A 147 10.50 -8.57 -11.61
N LYS A 148 11.12 -7.38 -11.71
CA LYS A 148 11.72 -6.73 -10.54
C LYS A 148 10.71 -6.32 -9.49
N VAL A 149 9.53 -5.84 -9.89
CA VAL A 149 8.45 -5.54 -8.96
C VAL A 149 8.02 -6.81 -8.22
N LEU A 150 7.74 -7.90 -8.95
CA LEU A 150 7.23 -9.15 -8.40
C LEU A 150 8.24 -9.89 -7.53
N TYR A 151 9.48 -10.05 -8.00
CA TYR A 151 10.47 -10.91 -7.36
C TYR A 151 11.45 -10.17 -6.45
N GLU A 152 11.76 -8.90 -6.76
CA GLU A 152 12.70 -8.08 -5.96
C GLU A 152 11.98 -7.09 -5.04
N ASN A 153 10.64 -7.09 -5.00
CA ASN A 153 9.81 -6.09 -4.29
C ASN A 153 10.18 -4.65 -4.66
N ALA A 154 10.59 -4.43 -5.92
CA ALA A 154 10.87 -3.11 -6.43
C ALA A 154 9.59 -2.27 -6.54
N VAL A 155 9.76 -0.95 -6.54
CA VAL A 155 8.71 0.03 -6.77
C VAL A 155 8.82 0.48 -8.21
N MET A 156 7.80 0.23 -9.02
CA MET A 156 7.75 0.70 -10.40
C MET A 156 7.21 2.12 -10.45
N TYR A 157 7.90 2.99 -11.18
CA TYR A 157 7.46 4.33 -11.51
C TYR A 157 7.35 4.51 -13.02
N GLY A 158 6.27 5.12 -13.49
CA GLY A 158 6.05 5.32 -14.92
C GLY A 158 4.83 6.18 -15.26
N GLN A 159 4.43 6.17 -16.53
CA GLN A 159 3.29 6.89 -17.07
C GLN A 159 2.16 5.94 -17.47
N ALA A 160 0.91 6.29 -17.17
CA ALA A 160 -0.24 5.39 -17.36
C ALA A 160 -0.56 5.03 -18.82
N ASP A 161 0.16 5.59 -19.79
CA ASP A 161 0.08 5.26 -21.21
C ASP A 161 1.20 4.34 -21.71
N PHE A 162 2.18 4.00 -20.85
CA PHE A 162 3.24 3.06 -21.19
C PHE A 162 2.72 1.62 -21.21
N ARG A 163 3.36 0.78 -22.03
CA ARG A 163 2.96 -0.63 -22.15
C ARG A 163 3.09 -1.37 -20.82
N GLY A 164 4.18 -1.13 -20.07
CA GLY A 164 4.39 -1.76 -18.78
C GLY A 164 3.31 -1.41 -17.75
N TYR A 165 2.63 -0.26 -17.87
CA TYR A 165 1.46 0.04 -17.03
C TYR A 165 0.35 -1.00 -17.22
N PHE A 166 -0.02 -1.25 -18.47
CA PHE A 166 -1.11 -2.18 -18.78
C PHE A 166 -0.72 -3.63 -18.49
N ASP A 167 0.53 -4.00 -18.81
CA ASP A 167 1.06 -5.32 -18.53
C ASP A 167 1.10 -5.56 -17.00
N ALA A 168 1.54 -4.58 -16.20
CA ALA A 168 1.52 -4.66 -14.74
C ALA A 168 0.11 -4.73 -14.14
N LEU A 169 -0.89 -4.06 -14.74
CA LEU A 169 -2.29 -4.17 -14.32
C LEU A 169 -2.86 -5.59 -14.52
N ALA A 170 -2.31 -6.38 -15.44
CA ALA A 170 -2.67 -7.77 -15.63
C ALA A 170 -2.25 -8.65 -14.43
N HIS A 171 -1.23 -8.23 -13.67
CA HIS A 171 -0.77 -8.95 -12.50
C HIS A 171 -1.62 -8.62 -11.28
N CYS A 172 -2.25 -9.65 -10.69
CA CYS A 172 -3.15 -9.41 -9.57
C CYS A 172 -2.43 -9.03 -8.26
N ASP A 173 -1.13 -9.19 -8.19
CA ASP A 173 -0.35 -8.86 -6.99
C ASP A 173 0.34 -7.50 -7.10
N ILE A 174 0.19 -6.77 -8.21
CA ILE A 174 0.68 -5.39 -8.34
C ILE A 174 -0.44 -4.41 -7.99
N LEU A 175 -0.16 -3.50 -7.06
CA LEU A 175 -1.04 -2.43 -6.63
C LEU A 175 -0.61 -1.11 -7.24
N HIS A 176 -1.57 -0.41 -7.82
CA HIS A 176 -1.42 0.98 -8.24
C HIS A 176 -1.69 1.91 -7.04
N SER A 177 -0.73 2.74 -6.68
CA SER A 177 -0.93 3.76 -5.65
C SER A 177 -1.66 4.99 -6.22
N ASN A 178 -2.51 5.63 -5.42
CA ASN A 178 -3.18 6.88 -5.80
C ASN A 178 -2.31 8.12 -5.51
N ILE A 179 -0.98 7.98 -5.50
CA ILE A 179 -0.09 9.14 -5.29
C ILE A 179 -0.20 10.01 -6.54
N VAL A 180 -0.79 11.19 -6.38
CA VAL A 180 -0.99 12.13 -7.47
C VAL A 180 0.33 12.85 -7.72
N PHE A 181 1.06 12.40 -8.74
CA PHE A 181 2.11 13.19 -9.36
C PHE A 181 1.47 14.23 -10.29
N PRO A 182 2.14 15.36 -10.55
CA PRO A 182 1.65 16.32 -11.54
C PRO A 182 1.43 15.64 -12.88
N LEU A 183 0.33 16.01 -13.53
CA LEU A 183 -0.05 15.49 -14.83
C LEU A 183 1.00 15.81 -15.89
N ILE A 184 1.19 14.88 -16.80
CA ILE A 184 2.18 14.98 -17.87
C ILE A 184 1.46 15.17 -19.20
N GLY A 185 1.73 16.28 -19.87
CA GLY A 185 1.19 16.55 -21.20
C GLY A 185 1.85 15.65 -22.24
N THR A 186 1.05 15.01 -23.09
CA THR A 186 1.51 14.33 -24.30
C THR A 186 1.48 15.32 -25.48
N HIS A 187 2.59 15.46 -26.18
CA HIS A 187 2.74 16.41 -27.30
C HIS A 187 3.21 15.71 -28.58
N LEU A 188 3.01 16.37 -29.73
CA LEU A 188 3.63 15.99 -31.00
C LEU A 188 4.94 16.79 -31.16
N LEU A 189 5.95 16.17 -31.77
CA LEU A 189 7.22 16.82 -32.06
C LEU A 189 7.37 17.08 -33.56
N PHE A 190 7.78 18.30 -33.88
CA PHE A 190 8.03 18.77 -35.24
C PHE A 190 9.44 19.35 -35.36
N PRO A 191 9.99 19.39 -36.59
CA PRO A 191 11.18 20.18 -36.87
C PRO A 191 10.99 21.66 -36.46
N LYS A 192 12.09 22.36 -36.16
CA LYS A 192 12.02 23.79 -35.86
C LYS A 192 11.43 24.61 -37.01
N ASN A 193 10.64 25.61 -36.66
CA ASN A 193 9.99 26.54 -37.58
C ASN A 193 9.01 25.83 -38.53
N PHE A 194 8.26 24.86 -38.02
CA PHE A 194 7.31 24.11 -38.81
C PHE A 194 6.12 24.99 -39.21
N SER A 195 6.00 25.30 -40.50
CA SER A 195 5.06 26.30 -41.02
C SER A 195 3.59 26.02 -40.70
N LEU A 196 3.23 24.75 -40.49
CA LEU A 196 1.85 24.34 -40.19
C LEU A 196 1.56 24.24 -38.69
N MET A 197 2.53 24.51 -37.80
CA MET A 197 2.35 24.42 -36.35
C MET A 197 1.12 25.19 -35.84
N PRO A 198 0.85 26.44 -36.28
CA PRO A 198 -0.33 27.18 -35.81
C PRO A 198 -1.66 26.49 -36.19
N GLN A 199 -1.71 25.85 -37.36
CA GLN A 199 -2.90 25.13 -37.81
C GLN A 199 -3.09 23.83 -37.02
N ILE A 200 -2.01 23.09 -36.77
CA ILE A 200 -2.02 21.87 -35.98
C ILE A 200 -2.44 22.16 -34.54
N ASN A 201 -1.84 23.17 -33.91
CA ASN A 201 -2.18 23.56 -32.54
C ASN A 201 -3.66 23.96 -32.43
N LYS A 202 -4.19 24.69 -33.42
CA LYS A 202 -5.62 25.00 -33.49
C LYS A 202 -6.48 23.73 -33.55
N ILE A 203 -6.12 22.78 -34.42
CA ILE A 203 -6.84 21.49 -34.53
C ILE A 203 -6.77 20.71 -33.23
N ILE A 204 -5.63 20.72 -32.54
CA ILE A 204 -5.44 20.03 -31.26
C ILE A 204 -6.36 20.63 -30.21
N LEU A 205 -6.35 21.95 -30.05
CA LEU A 205 -7.20 22.66 -29.11
C LEU A 205 -8.69 22.42 -29.40
N ASP A 206 -9.10 22.50 -30.67
CA ASP A 206 -10.49 22.26 -31.10
C ASP A 206 -10.95 20.80 -30.85
N ASN A 207 -10.03 19.84 -30.72
CA ASN A 207 -10.33 18.41 -30.59
C ASN A 207 -9.82 17.78 -29.27
N GLN A 208 -9.39 18.57 -28.30
CA GLN A 208 -8.77 18.09 -27.06
C GLN A 208 -9.62 17.04 -26.32
N PHE A 209 -10.94 17.26 -26.24
CA PHE A 209 -11.86 16.31 -25.62
C PHE A 209 -11.93 14.97 -26.36
N LYS A 210 -11.80 14.96 -27.69
CA LYS A 210 -11.79 13.74 -28.49
C LYS A 210 -10.53 12.92 -28.22
N PHE A 211 -9.36 13.56 -28.18
CA PHE A 211 -8.10 12.87 -27.84
C PHE A 211 -8.17 12.24 -26.45
N LYS A 212 -8.67 12.97 -25.46
CA LYS A 212 -8.90 12.43 -24.12
C LYS A 212 -9.81 11.19 -24.12
N ASN A 213 -10.93 11.24 -24.85
CA ASN A 213 -11.86 10.10 -24.93
C ASN A 213 -11.27 8.91 -25.67
N ILE A 214 -10.48 9.15 -26.72
CA ILE A 214 -9.74 8.12 -27.43
C ILE A 214 -8.79 7.43 -26.47
N ASN A 215 -7.98 8.19 -25.72
CA ASN A 215 -7.07 7.65 -24.72
C ASN A 215 -7.82 6.78 -23.69
N ILE A 216 -8.86 7.33 -23.05
CA ILE A 216 -9.68 6.59 -22.06
C ILE A 216 -10.25 5.29 -22.66
N ARG A 217 -10.72 5.32 -23.92
CA ARG A 217 -11.26 4.13 -24.59
C ARG A 217 -10.18 3.08 -24.82
N TYR A 218 -9.02 3.48 -25.32
CA TYR A 218 -7.91 2.56 -25.54
C TYR A 218 -7.36 2.00 -24.23
N SER A 219 -7.17 2.81 -23.19
CA SER A 219 -6.74 2.34 -21.88
C SER A 219 -7.70 1.28 -21.30
N LYS A 220 -9.02 1.45 -21.50
CA LYS A 220 -10.03 0.47 -21.07
C LYS A 220 -10.02 -0.81 -21.89
N LEU A 221 -9.69 -0.75 -23.17
CA LEU A 221 -9.61 -1.93 -24.05
C LEU A 221 -8.34 -2.75 -23.77
N VAL A 222 -7.24 -2.07 -23.46
CA VAL A 222 -5.93 -2.70 -23.22
C VAL A 222 -5.83 -3.23 -21.80
N SER A 223 -6.47 -2.60 -20.81
CA SER A 223 -6.50 -3.10 -19.43
C SER A 223 -7.27 -4.44 -19.37
N PRO A 224 -6.59 -5.59 -19.16
CA PRO A 224 -7.25 -6.88 -19.12
C PRO A 224 -8.00 -6.99 -17.78
N THR A 225 -9.25 -6.51 -17.75
CA THR A 225 -10.08 -6.56 -16.55
C THR A 225 -10.49 -8.00 -16.28
N SER A 226 -9.77 -8.68 -15.38
CA SER A 226 -10.29 -9.84 -14.65
C SER A 226 -9.57 -10.09 -13.31
N CYS A 227 -8.88 -9.10 -12.75
CA CYS A 227 -8.59 -9.19 -11.32
C CYS A 227 -9.90 -8.88 -10.57
N GLU A 228 -10.61 -9.92 -10.10
CA GLU A 228 -11.62 -9.81 -9.03
C GLU A 228 -10.92 -9.41 -7.72
N LYS A 229 -10.20 -8.29 -7.73
CA LYS A 229 -9.35 -7.84 -6.63
C LYS A 229 -10.20 -7.09 -5.61
N PHE A 230 -10.04 -7.51 -4.36
CA PHE A 230 -10.37 -6.73 -3.18
C PHE A 230 -9.76 -5.32 -3.30
N ARG A 231 -10.60 -4.30 -3.44
CA ARG A 231 -10.19 -2.90 -3.42
C ARG A 231 -10.10 -2.42 -1.98
N PRO A 232 -9.14 -1.56 -1.60
CA PRO A 232 -9.20 -0.86 -0.33
C PRO A 232 -10.55 -0.13 -0.21
N GLY A 233 -11.38 -0.56 0.75
CA GLY A 233 -12.77 -0.09 0.91
C GLY A 233 -13.84 -1.11 0.52
N ASP A 234 -13.49 -2.21 -0.16
CA ASP A 234 -14.39 -3.35 -0.32
C ASP A 234 -14.68 -3.98 1.05
N PRO A 235 -15.92 -4.43 1.29
CA PRO A 235 -16.26 -5.06 2.56
C PRO A 235 -15.40 -6.30 2.76
N LEU A 236 -14.71 -6.36 3.91
CA LEU A 236 -13.96 -7.53 4.33
C LEU A 236 -14.89 -8.74 4.34
N ARG A 237 -14.56 -9.75 3.52
CA ARG A 237 -15.33 -11.00 3.47
C ARG A 237 -15.27 -11.68 4.83
N ILE A 238 -16.38 -12.30 5.26
CA ILE A 238 -16.47 -12.97 6.56
C ILE A 238 -15.36 -14.00 6.79
N ASN A 239 -14.87 -14.62 5.70
CA ASN A 239 -13.77 -15.59 5.72
C ASN A 239 -12.48 -15.05 6.36
N PHE A 240 -12.24 -13.73 6.31
CA PHE A 240 -11.08 -13.11 6.94
C PHE A 240 -11.17 -13.10 8.48
N TYR A 241 -12.39 -13.15 9.03
CA TYR A 241 -12.65 -13.12 10.47
C TYR A 241 -12.82 -14.51 11.11
N ILE A 242 -12.85 -15.58 10.31
CA ILE A 242 -13.06 -16.94 10.81
C ILE A 242 -11.97 -17.33 11.82
N GLY A 243 -10.70 -17.06 11.54
CA GLY A 243 -9.59 -17.35 12.46
C GLY A 243 -9.76 -16.68 13.84
N PRO A 244 -9.89 -15.35 13.91
CA PRO A 244 -10.18 -14.64 15.16
C PRO A 244 -11.42 -15.15 15.88
N LEU A 245 -12.50 -15.45 15.17
CA LEU A 245 -13.73 -15.99 15.77
C LEU A 245 -13.48 -17.34 16.44
N ILE A 246 -12.73 -18.24 15.79
CA ILE A 246 -12.34 -19.55 16.38
C ILE A 246 -11.53 -19.34 17.66
N VAL A 247 -10.53 -18.45 17.65
CA VAL A 247 -9.71 -18.15 18.83
C VAL A 247 -10.57 -17.58 19.97
N CYS A 248 -11.44 -16.60 19.68
CA CYS A 248 -12.37 -16.05 20.66
C CYS A 248 -13.29 -17.13 21.24
N SER A 249 -13.86 -18.00 20.40
CA SER A 249 -14.71 -19.10 20.85
C SER A 249 -13.98 -20.06 21.79
N ILE A 250 -12.71 -20.38 21.51
CA ILE A 250 -11.89 -21.23 22.39
C ILE A 250 -11.66 -20.53 23.74
N VAL A 251 -11.31 -19.23 23.74
CA VAL A 251 -11.09 -18.47 24.97
C VAL A 251 -12.36 -18.40 25.82
N PHE A 252 -13.52 -18.11 25.21
CA PHE A 252 -14.81 -18.12 25.91
C PHE A 252 -15.14 -19.49 26.50
N PHE A 253 -14.86 -20.56 25.75
CA PHE A 253 -15.08 -21.91 26.23
C PHE A 253 -14.20 -22.25 27.44
N VAL A 254 -12.90 -21.91 27.41
CA VAL A 254 -11.99 -22.12 28.55
C VAL A 254 -12.43 -21.32 29.77
N ALA A 255 -12.82 -20.05 29.59
CA ALA A 255 -13.34 -19.22 30.67
C ALA A 255 -14.62 -19.80 31.29
N PHE A 256 -15.54 -20.28 30.46
CA PHE A 256 -16.77 -20.94 30.91
C PHE A 256 -16.50 -22.22 31.71
N VAL A 257 -15.58 -23.07 31.25
CA VAL A 257 -15.16 -24.28 31.98
C VAL A 257 -14.54 -23.91 33.33
N THR A 258 -13.72 -22.86 33.37
CA THR A 258 -13.07 -22.38 34.60
C THR A 258 -14.11 -21.90 35.62
N LEU A 259 -15.12 -21.16 35.16
CA LEU A 259 -16.24 -20.71 35.99
C LEU A 259 -17.05 -21.89 36.54
N ILE A 260 -17.32 -22.91 35.72
CA ILE A 260 -17.99 -24.14 36.19
C ILE A 260 -17.17 -24.81 37.29
N ILE A 261 -15.85 -24.96 37.10
CA ILE A 261 -14.97 -25.57 38.09
C ILE A 261 -14.99 -24.78 39.40
N GLU A 262 -14.89 -23.45 39.33
CA GLU A 262 -14.95 -22.58 40.51
C GLU A 262 -16.31 -22.71 41.23
N PHE A 263 -17.41 -22.76 40.47
CA PHE A 263 -18.75 -22.92 41.02
C PHE A 263 -18.91 -24.28 41.71
N CYS A 264 -18.47 -25.37 41.08
CA CYS A 264 -18.47 -26.71 41.67
C CYS A 264 -17.60 -26.77 42.94
N PHE A 265 -16.41 -26.15 42.91
CA PHE A 265 -15.51 -26.10 44.05
C PHE A 265 -16.14 -25.33 45.22
N LYS A 266 -16.73 -24.16 44.95
CA LYS A 266 -17.43 -23.34 45.95
C LYS A 266 -18.63 -24.06 46.53
N TRP A 267 -19.47 -24.66 45.69
CA TRP A 267 -20.62 -25.45 46.12
C TRP A 267 -20.22 -26.62 47.02
N PHE A 268 -19.16 -27.36 46.64
CA PHE A 268 -18.62 -28.44 47.47
C PHE A 268 -18.08 -27.95 48.81
N CYS A 269 -17.38 -26.81 48.83
CA CYS A 269 -16.89 -26.19 50.07
C CYS A 269 -18.03 -25.76 51.00
N ASP A 270 -19.09 -25.17 50.44
CA ASP A 270 -20.26 -24.72 51.20
C ASP A 270 -21.07 -25.90 51.74
N PHE A 271 -21.24 -26.96 50.94
CA PHE A 271 -21.88 -28.20 51.39
C PHE A 271 -21.14 -28.83 52.58
N ARG A 272 -19.81 -28.94 52.48
CA ARG A 272 -18.98 -29.49 53.56
C ARG A 272 -19.05 -28.65 54.85
N LYS A 273 -19.15 -27.32 54.75
CA LYS A 273 -19.35 -26.44 55.91
C LYS A 273 -20.69 -26.70 56.60
N GLN A 274 -21.77 -26.94 55.85
CA GLN A 274 -23.08 -27.24 56.42
C GLN A 274 -23.10 -28.56 57.20
N ASP A 275 -22.46 -29.62 56.67
CA ASP A 275 -22.37 -30.91 57.35
C ASP A 275 -21.53 -30.84 58.64
N LEU A 276 -20.42 -30.09 58.63
CA LEU A 276 -19.61 -29.83 59.83
C LEU A 276 -20.41 -29.10 60.92
N HIS A 277 -21.23 -28.11 60.54
CA HIS A 277 -22.11 -27.41 61.49
C HIS A 277 -23.16 -28.34 62.11
N LYS A 278 -23.74 -29.28 61.34
CA LYS A 278 -24.67 -30.29 61.88
C LYS A 278 -23.99 -31.21 62.89
N LEU A 279 -22.80 -31.72 62.57
CA LEU A 279 -22.03 -32.57 63.47
C LEU A 279 -21.66 -31.86 64.78
N TYR A 280 -21.22 -30.60 64.70
CA TYR A 280 -20.89 -29.80 65.89
C TYR A 280 -22.10 -29.63 66.83
N ASN A 281 -23.28 -29.34 66.27
CA ASN A 281 -24.50 -29.18 67.07
C ASN A 281 -24.94 -30.49 67.75
N VAL A 282 -24.73 -31.64 67.11
CA VAL A 282 -25.01 -32.96 67.73
C VAL A 282 -24.07 -33.23 68.90
N THR A 283 -22.76 -32.96 68.76
CA THR A 283 -21.80 -33.15 69.87
C THR A 283 -22.07 -32.25 71.07
N VAL A 284 -22.55 -31.02 70.86
CA VAL A 284 -22.92 -30.11 71.96
C VAL A 284 -24.17 -30.59 72.71
N TRP A 285 -25.10 -31.26 72.01
CA TRP A 285 -26.30 -31.84 72.62
C TRP A 285 -26.00 -33.10 73.44
N VAL A 286 -25.02 -33.92 73.03
CA VAL A 286 -24.66 -35.15 73.77
C VAL A 286 -23.89 -34.86 75.06
N ASN A 287 -23.23 -33.69 75.15
CA ASN A 287 -22.48 -33.26 76.35
C ASN A 287 -23.27 -32.37 77.31
N LYS A 288 -24.57 -32.16 77.07
CA LYS A 288 -25.49 -31.48 78.00
C LYS A 288 -26.42 -32.49 78.64
#